data_AF-A0A8H4BKE2-F1
#
_entry.id   AF-A0A8H4BKE2-F1
#
_cell.length_a   1.000
_cell.length_b   1.000
_cell.length_c   1.000
_cell.angle_alpha   90.00
_cell.angle_beta   90.00
_cell.angle_gamma   90.00
#
_symmetry.space_group_name_H-M   'P 1'
#
loop_
_entity.id
_entity.type
_entity.pdbx_description
1 polymer ?
#
loop_
_entity_poly.entity_id
_entity_poly.type
_entity_poly.pdbx_seq_one_letter_code
_entity_poly.pdbx_strand_id
1 'polypeptide(L)'
;MFYIYIYNTSKDSLNSNSLPPIVVEVQYTGNMTFYRRLIDYGLSVTKRHSSPPVVPVIIIHNTTAELTSLTVASKKQSFLLELPWHDWAKSCYLINAASISSHLQSSPLNPLVALGHFLIQQKPSIRYIDRNDDKTIQEIFGEGLQQHESTITAKDLQDIHDQCTKAKSFLLEDVPNESSPRKIWHRYVLILTL
;
A
#
# COMPACT_ATOMS: atom_id res chain seq x y z
N MET A 1 -3.56 7.78 3.91
CA MET A 1 -3.57 6.34 4.25
C MET A 1 -4.32 5.65 3.13
N PHE A 2 -3.63 4.86 2.32
CA PHE A 2 -4.21 4.13 1.19
C PHE A 2 -4.35 2.67 1.64
N TYR A 3 -5.56 2.14 1.57
CA TYR A 3 -5.80 0.70 1.74
C TYR A 3 -6.00 0.12 0.35
N ILE A 4 -5.17 -0.85 -0.03
CA ILE A 4 -5.42 -1.65 -1.23
C ILE A 4 -5.80 -3.04 -0.73
N TYR A 5 -7.10 -3.32 -0.70
CA TYR A 5 -7.62 -4.66 -0.46
C TYR A 5 -7.59 -5.41 -1.79
N ILE A 6 -6.68 -6.37 -1.94
CA ILE A 6 -6.68 -7.28 -3.08
C ILE A 6 -7.49 -8.53 -2.70
N TYR A 7 -8.65 -8.69 -3.31
CA TYR A 7 -9.47 -9.90 -3.22
C TYR A 7 -8.82 -11.04 -4.03
N ASN A 8 -8.90 -12.26 -3.53
CA ASN A 8 -8.62 -13.45 -4.33
C ASN A 8 -9.90 -13.87 -5.07
N THR A 9 -9.87 -13.81 -6.40
CA THR A 9 -10.90 -14.35 -7.29
C THR A 9 -10.63 -15.84 -7.53
N SER A 10 -11.18 -16.68 -6.65
CA SER A 10 -11.64 -18.00 -7.09
C SER A 10 -12.69 -18.48 -6.11
N LYS A 11 -13.93 -18.46 -6.58
CA LYS A 11 -15.00 -19.27 -6.03
C LYS A 11 -15.17 -20.51 -6.92
N ASP A 12 -14.07 -21.10 -7.37
CA ASP A 12 -14.10 -22.33 -8.15
C ASP A 12 -13.54 -23.50 -7.33
N SER A 13 -14.46 -24.45 -7.11
CA SER A 13 -14.32 -25.84 -6.68
C SER A 13 -12.92 -26.38 -6.44
N LEU A 14 -12.69 -26.88 -5.20
CA LEU A 14 -11.90 -28.09 -4.87
C LEU A 14 -10.72 -28.38 -5.82
N ASN A 15 -9.75 -27.47 -5.90
CA ASN A 15 -8.40 -27.77 -6.39
C ASN A 15 -7.38 -27.02 -5.53
N SER A 16 -6.45 -27.78 -4.97
CA SER A 16 -5.60 -27.47 -3.81
C SER A 16 -4.44 -26.51 -4.10
N ASN A 17 -4.70 -25.31 -4.63
CA ASN A 17 -3.66 -24.30 -4.86
C ASN A 17 -4.21 -22.86 -4.71
N SER A 18 -4.99 -22.59 -3.66
CA SER A 18 -5.41 -21.21 -3.37
C SER A 18 -4.23 -20.39 -2.84
N LEU A 19 -3.88 -19.31 -3.55
CA LEU A 19 -2.90 -18.32 -3.05
C LEU A 19 -3.34 -17.76 -1.69
N PRO A 20 -2.41 -17.49 -0.76
CA PRO A 20 -2.75 -16.88 0.51
C PRO A 20 -3.39 -15.50 0.28
N PRO A 21 -4.32 -15.06 1.15
CA PRO A 21 -4.84 -13.71 1.11
C PRO A 21 -3.68 -12.68 1.16
N ILE A 22 -3.85 -11.52 0.52
CA ILE A 22 -2.84 -10.47 0.51
C ILE A 22 -3.44 -9.18 1.08
N VAL A 23 -2.74 -8.55 2.03
CA VAL A 23 -3.13 -7.26 2.61
C VAL A 23 -2.03 -6.26 2.30
N VAL A 24 -2.30 -5.34 1.37
CA VAL A 24 -1.33 -4.30 1.00
C VAL A 24 -1.66 -3.00 1.72
N GLU A 25 -0.67 -2.44 2.42
CA GLU A 25 -0.85 -1.14 3.08
C GLU A 25 0.22 -0.14 2.67
N VAL A 26 -0.22 1.05 2.24
CA VAL A 26 0.68 2.17 1.96
C VAL A 26 0.43 3.27 2.97
N GLN A 27 1.48 3.56 3.75
CA GLN A 27 1.40 4.43 4.91
C GLN A 27 2.44 5.54 4.82
N TYR A 28 2.05 6.77 5.19
CA TYR A 28 2.96 7.91 5.13
C TYR A 28 4.10 7.76 6.14
N THR A 29 3.74 7.50 7.41
CA THR A 29 4.69 7.24 8.50
C THR A 29 4.41 5.89 9.14
N GLY A 30 5.42 5.02 9.15
CA GLY A 30 5.39 3.73 9.86
C GLY A 30 5.66 3.93 11.35
N ASN A 31 4.69 3.59 12.19
CA ASN A 31 4.82 3.67 13.65
C ASN A 31 4.08 2.49 14.33
N MET A 32 4.19 2.38 15.65
CA MET A 32 3.55 1.27 16.38
C MET A 32 2.02 1.30 16.33
N THR A 33 1.39 2.47 16.23
CA THR A 33 -0.06 2.55 16.04
C THR A 33 -0.47 1.94 14.70
N PHE A 34 0.30 2.19 13.65
CA PHE A 34 0.14 1.55 12.35
C PHE A 34 0.35 0.03 12.44
N TYR A 35 1.43 -0.41 13.08
CA TYR A 35 1.74 -1.83 13.21
C TYR A 35 0.65 -2.62 13.95
N ARG A 36 0.08 -2.06 15.03
CA ARG A 36 -1.07 -2.67 15.73
C ARG A 36 -2.27 -2.88 14.80
N ARG A 37 -2.57 -1.92 13.92
CA ARG A 37 -3.66 -2.08 12.93
C ARG A 37 -3.39 -3.20 11.95
N LEU A 38 -2.14 -3.41 11.52
CA LEU A 38 -1.81 -4.54 10.65
C LEU A 38 -2.14 -5.89 11.30
N ILE A 39 -1.87 -6.01 12.60
CA ILE A 39 -2.23 -7.20 13.37
C ILE A 39 -3.75 -7.41 13.33
N ASP A 40 -4.53 -6.36 13.59
CA ASP A 40 -5.99 -6.42 13.53
C ASP A 40 -6.51 -6.84 12.14
N TYR A 41 -5.89 -6.33 11.07
CA TYR A 41 -6.22 -6.71 9.69
C TYR A 41 -5.88 -8.17 9.41
N GLY A 42 -4.70 -8.63 9.83
CA GLY A 42 -4.28 -10.02 9.63
C GLY A 42 -5.18 -11.01 10.34
N LEU A 43 -5.54 -10.73 11.60
CA LEU A 43 -6.49 -11.55 12.36
C LEU A 43 -7.88 -11.56 11.70
N SER A 44 -8.35 -10.40 11.23
CA SER A 44 -9.65 -10.27 10.56
C SER A 44 -9.71 -11.07 9.25
N VAL A 45 -8.64 -11.02 8.44
CA VAL A 45 -8.52 -11.77 7.19
C VAL A 45 -8.41 -13.26 7.46
N THR A 46 -7.61 -13.66 8.45
CA THR A 46 -7.47 -15.06 8.85
C THR A 46 -8.81 -15.65 9.27
N LYS A 47 -9.61 -14.91 10.06
CA LYS A 47 -10.96 -15.32 10.46
C LYS A 47 -11.91 -15.49 9.27
N ARG A 48 -11.80 -14.63 8.26
CA ARG A 48 -12.68 -14.65 7.08
C ARG A 48 -12.32 -15.72 6.06
N HIS A 49 -11.04 -15.97 5.85
CA HIS A 49 -10.53 -16.82 4.77
C HIS A 49 -9.89 -18.13 5.26
N SER A 50 -9.90 -18.36 6.58
CA SER A 50 -9.28 -19.53 7.22
C SER A 50 -7.79 -19.72 6.85
N SER A 51 -7.12 -18.65 6.43
CA SER A 51 -5.72 -18.63 6.01
C SER A 51 -5.09 -17.29 6.36
N PRO A 52 -3.89 -17.26 6.96
CA PRO A 52 -3.21 -16.01 7.28
C PRO A 52 -2.71 -15.29 6.03
N PRO A 53 -2.74 -13.94 6.00
CA PRO A 53 -2.35 -13.18 4.83
C PRO A 53 -0.83 -12.99 4.68
N VAL A 54 -0.39 -12.69 3.46
CA VAL A 54 0.90 -12.04 3.19
C VAL A 54 0.67 -10.52 3.21
N VAL A 55 1.49 -9.79 3.97
CA VAL A 55 1.29 -8.37 4.25
C VAL A 55 2.48 -7.54 3.76
N PRO A 56 2.50 -7.09 2.49
CA PRO A 56 3.47 -6.10 2.03
C PRO A 56 3.03 -4.68 2.42
N VAL A 57 3.98 -3.92 2.97
CA VAL A 57 3.81 -2.56 3.44
C VAL A 57 4.78 -1.64 2.72
N ILE A 58 4.29 -0.49 2.27
CA ILE A 58 5.14 0.57 1.70
C ILE A 58 5.02 1.80 2.59
N ILE A 59 6.15 2.22 3.17
CA ILE A 59 6.28 3.44 3.96
C ILE A 59 6.88 4.54 3.10
N ILE A 60 6.10 5.61 2.91
CA ILE A 60 6.45 6.69 2.00
C ILE A 60 7.55 7.59 2.57
N HIS A 61 7.39 8.06 3.82
CA HIS A 61 8.23 9.10 4.37
C HIS A 61 9.23 8.58 5.39
N ASN A 62 8.77 8.19 6.58
CA ASN A 62 9.66 7.76 7.65
C ASN A 62 9.08 6.62 8.47
N THR A 63 9.99 5.88 9.12
CA THR A 63 9.66 4.82 10.08
C THR A 63 10.20 5.23 11.45
N THR A 64 9.41 5.08 12.51
CA THR A 64 9.87 5.39 13.87
C THR A 64 10.97 4.43 14.30
N ALA A 65 11.90 4.89 15.15
CA ALA A 65 12.99 4.05 15.66
C ALA A 65 12.47 2.77 16.35
N GLU A 66 11.36 2.88 17.08
CA GLU A 66 10.69 1.75 17.72
C GLU A 66 10.17 0.71 16.72
N LEU A 67 9.62 1.11 15.58
CA LEU A 67 9.18 0.16 14.57
C LEU A 67 10.37 -0.42 13.81
N THR A 68 11.37 0.42 13.50
CA THR A 68 12.62 -0.02 12.84
C THR A 68 13.37 -1.05 13.68
N SER A 69 13.42 -0.92 15.00
CA SER A 69 14.10 -1.89 15.87
C SER A 69 13.45 -3.27 15.90
N LEU A 70 12.19 -3.38 15.47
CA LEU A 70 11.50 -4.67 15.30
C LEU A 70 11.81 -5.32 13.95
N THR A 71 12.34 -4.57 12.98
CA THR A 71 12.59 -5.09 11.64
C THR A 71 13.90 -5.84 11.55
N VAL A 72 13.90 -6.89 10.73
CA VAL A 72 15.12 -7.61 10.32
C VAL A 72 15.20 -7.67 8.80
N ALA A 73 16.41 -7.77 8.24
CA ALA A 73 16.54 -7.98 6.79
C ALA A 73 15.90 -9.31 6.38
N SER A 74 15.06 -9.30 5.33
CA SER A 74 14.47 -10.53 4.81
C SER A 74 15.52 -11.43 4.17
N LYS A 75 15.38 -12.74 4.37
CA LYS A 75 16.17 -13.74 3.64
C LYS A 75 15.69 -13.94 2.19
N LYS A 76 14.46 -13.51 1.86
CA LYS A 76 13.88 -13.71 0.53
C LYS A 76 14.40 -12.70 -0.49
N GLN A 77 14.49 -11.44 -0.09
CA GLN A 77 14.92 -10.32 -0.92
C GLN A 77 15.57 -9.26 -0.01
N SER A 78 16.75 -8.77 -0.40
CA SER A 78 17.54 -7.86 0.44
C SER A 78 16.94 -6.45 0.60
N PHE A 79 16.01 -6.06 -0.28
CA PHE A 79 15.27 -4.80 -0.16
C PHE A 79 14.01 -4.90 0.74
N LEU A 80 13.68 -6.09 1.25
CA LEU A 80 12.55 -6.29 2.14
C LEU A 80 13.00 -6.30 3.59
N LEU A 81 12.31 -5.55 4.44
CA LEU A 81 12.41 -5.64 5.89
C LEU A 81 11.28 -6.54 6.40
N GLU A 82 11.57 -7.51 7.23
CA GLU A 82 10.57 -8.37 7.87
C GLU A 82 10.20 -7.82 9.24
N LEU A 83 8.90 -7.67 9.47
CA LEU A 83 8.31 -7.40 10.79
C LEU A 83 7.89 -8.70 11.46
N PRO A 84 7.80 -8.77 12.80
CA PRO A 84 7.25 -9.93 13.48
C PRO A 84 5.82 -10.21 12.98
N TRP A 85 5.53 -11.43 12.55
CA TRP A 85 4.26 -11.77 11.90
C TRP A 85 3.53 -12.96 12.54
N HIS A 86 4.18 -13.62 13.50
CA HIS A 86 3.67 -14.82 14.16
C HIS A 86 2.23 -14.62 14.64
N ASP A 87 1.40 -15.63 14.45
CA ASP A 87 0.00 -15.73 14.90
C ASP A 87 -1.04 -14.84 14.17
N TRP A 88 -0.63 -13.89 13.32
CA TRP A 88 -1.57 -13.01 12.61
C TRP A 88 -1.34 -12.87 11.09
N ALA A 89 -0.18 -13.27 10.58
CA ALA A 89 0.14 -13.26 9.15
C ALA A 89 1.05 -14.43 8.76
N LYS A 90 1.13 -14.72 7.46
CA LYS A 90 2.09 -15.67 6.87
C LYS A 90 3.48 -15.03 6.73
N SER A 91 3.51 -13.73 6.48
CA SER A 91 4.71 -12.90 6.44
C SER A 91 4.31 -11.44 6.39
N CYS A 92 5.06 -10.57 7.08
CA CYS A 92 4.87 -9.12 7.02
C CYS A 92 6.16 -8.45 6.53
N TYR A 93 6.09 -7.82 5.37
CA TYR A 93 7.21 -7.15 4.72
C TYR A 93 7.00 -5.64 4.72
N LEU A 94 8.07 -4.89 4.98
CA LEU A 94 8.11 -3.45 4.96
C LEU A 94 9.14 -2.99 3.93
N ILE A 95 8.72 -2.02 3.12
CA ILE A 95 9.53 -1.33 2.13
C ILE A 95 9.51 0.15 2.48
N ASN A 96 10.68 0.76 2.52
CA ASN A 96 10.87 2.20 2.69
C ASN A 96 12.05 2.69 1.85
N ALA A 97 12.23 4.00 1.76
CA ALA A 97 13.29 4.63 0.95
C ALA A 97 14.69 4.07 1.29
N ALA A 98 14.98 3.86 2.58
CA ALA A 98 16.26 3.33 3.02
C ALA A 98 16.49 1.89 2.51
N SER A 99 15.49 1.02 2.66
CA SER A 99 15.58 -0.40 2.27
C SER A 99 15.76 -0.63 0.76
N ILE A 100 15.25 0.27 -0.08
CA ILE A 100 15.33 0.12 -1.54
C ILE A 100 16.50 0.90 -2.16
N SER A 101 17.12 1.82 -1.43
CA SER A 101 18.11 2.77 -1.96
C SER A 101 19.25 2.12 -2.75
N SER A 102 19.85 1.04 -2.23
CA SER A 102 20.91 0.27 -2.88
C SER A 102 20.43 -0.53 -4.10
N HIS A 103 19.13 -0.74 -4.22
CA HIS A 103 18.50 -1.53 -5.29
C HIS A 103 18.07 -0.66 -6.48
N LEU A 104 18.07 0.66 -6.33
CA LEU A 104 17.75 1.62 -7.38
C LEU A 104 18.83 1.73 -8.46
N GLN A 105 19.95 1.01 -8.34
CA GLN A 105 20.99 0.96 -9.37
C GLN A 105 20.78 -0.21 -10.35
N SER A 106 19.90 -1.17 -10.04
CA SER A 106 19.57 -2.26 -10.94
C SER A 106 18.83 -1.77 -12.19
N SER A 107 19.02 -2.43 -13.34
CA SER A 107 18.29 -2.15 -14.58
C SER A 107 18.08 -3.47 -15.34
N PRO A 108 16.83 -3.90 -15.59
CA PRO A 108 15.58 -3.28 -15.14
C PRO A 108 15.39 -3.39 -13.62
N LEU A 109 14.63 -2.45 -13.03
CA LEU A 109 14.29 -2.52 -11.60
C LEU A 109 13.43 -3.75 -11.30
N ASN A 110 13.58 -4.30 -10.09
CA ASN A 110 12.61 -5.27 -9.57
C ASN A 110 11.22 -4.60 -9.48
N PRO A 111 10.12 -5.26 -9.91
CA PRO A 111 8.78 -4.65 -9.91
C PRO A 111 8.33 -4.09 -8.55
N LEU A 112 8.66 -4.76 -7.45
CA LEU A 112 8.28 -4.31 -6.12
C LEU A 112 9.15 -3.14 -5.63
N VAL A 113 10.42 -3.10 -6.05
CA VAL A 113 11.30 -1.94 -5.87
C VAL A 113 10.80 -0.75 -6.69
N ALA A 114 10.43 -0.96 -7.95
CA ALA A 114 9.86 0.08 -8.82
C ALA A 114 8.55 0.65 -8.24
N LEU A 115 7.64 -0.22 -7.77
CA LEU A 115 6.40 0.18 -7.12
C LEU A 115 6.65 0.98 -5.84
N GLY A 116 7.53 0.48 -4.96
CA GLY A 116 7.93 1.18 -3.74
C GLY A 116 8.52 2.54 -4.05
N HIS A 117 9.47 2.59 -5.00
CA HIS A 117 10.14 3.80 -5.44
C HIS A 117 9.14 4.85 -5.94
N PHE A 118 8.25 4.47 -6.85
CA PHE A 118 7.19 5.33 -7.39
C PHE A 118 6.34 5.95 -6.26
N LEU A 119 5.84 5.12 -5.34
CA LEU A 119 4.97 5.58 -4.26
C LEU A 119 5.69 6.46 -3.23
N ILE A 120 6.98 6.18 -2.98
CA ILE A 120 7.85 6.96 -2.07
C ILE A 120 8.15 8.35 -2.65
N GLN A 121 8.38 8.44 -3.96
CA GLN A 121 8.74 9.69 -4.62
C GLN A 121 7.64 10.77 -4.57
N GLN A 122 6.37 10.35 -4.51
CA GLN A 122 5.19 11.21 -4.50
C GLN A 122 5.18 12.31 -5.59
N LYS A 123 5.71 11.99 -6.78
CA LYS A 123 5.77 12.94 -7.89
C LYS A 123 4.44 12.97 -8.65
N PRO A 124 4.03 14.14 -9.18
CA PRO A 124 2.73 14.30 -9.83
C PRO A 124 2.64 13.65 -11.22
N SER A 125 3.78 13.33 -11.86
CA SER A 125 3.82 12.64 -13.14
C SER A 125 5.06 11.73 -13.19
N ILE A 126 4.95 10.63 -13.93
CA ILE A 126 6.03 9.68 -14.18
C ILE A 126 7.27 10.36 -14.74
N ARG A 127 7.11 11.44 -15.50
CA ARG A 127 8.21 12.21 -16.10
C ARG A 127 9.13 12.84 -15.05
N TYR A 128 8.62 13.07 -13.84
CA TYR A 128 9.38 13.68 -12.75
C TYR A 128 9.89 12.66 -11.73
N ILE A 129 9.66 11.37 -11.98
CA ILE A 129 10.16 10.28 -11.13
C ILE A 129 11.60 9.99 -11.53
N ASP A 130 12.49 9.86 -10.55
CA ASP A 130 13.85 9.39 -10.86
C ASP A 130 13.77 7.99 -11.45
N ARG A 131 14.67 7.64 -12.39
CA ARG A 131 14.57 6.36 -13.13
C ARG A 131 13.32 6.24 -14.01
N ASN A 132 12.73 7.34 -14.49
CA ASN A 132 11.60 7.32 -15.45
C ASN A 132 11.94 6.63 -16.80
N ASP A 133 13.22 6.44 -17.08
CA ASP A 133 13.78 5.73 -18.22
C ASP A 133 13.82 4.20 -17.99
N ASP A 134 13.63 3.76 -16.76
CA ASP A 134 13.60 2.34 -16.42
C ASP A 134 12.38 1.65 -17.04
N LYS A 135 12.63 0.56 -17.76
CA LYS A 135 11.61 -0.18 -18.47
C LYS A 135 10.51 -0.69 -17.53
N THR A 136 10.85 -1.13 -16.32
CA THR A 136 9.85 -1.63 -15.35
C THR A 136 8.94 -0.50 -14.87
N ILE A 137 9.49 0.70 -14.62
CA ILE A 137 8.67 1.87 -14.25
C ILE A 137 7.73 2.25 -15.39
N GLN A 138 8.19 2.23 -16.64
CA GLN A 138 7.35 2.51 -17.80
C GLN A 138 6.29 1.42 -18.03
N GLU A 139 6.61 0.15 -17.84
CA GLU A 139 5.65 -0.94 -17.99
C GLU A 139 4.57 -0.90 -16.89
N ILE A 140 4.93 -0.65 -15.63
CA ILE A 140 3.98 -0.63 -14.52
C ILE A 140 3.10 0.64 -14.54
N PHE A 141 3.68 1.79 -14.91
CA PHE A 141 3.02 3.10 -14.72
C PHE A 141 2.81 3.90 -16.01
N GLY A 142 3.52 3.56 -17.10
CA GLY A 142 3.48 4.31 -18.35
C GLY A 142 2.15 4.19 -19.08
N GLU A 143 1.54 3.00 -19.10
CA GLU A 143 0.23 2.80 -19.74
C GLU A 143 -0.92 3.38 -18.89
N GLY A 144 -0.87 3.19 -17.57
CA GLY A 144 -1.92 3.64 -16.65
C GLY A 144 -2.02 5.17 -16.47
N LEU A 145 -0.91 5.91 -16.66
CA LEU A 145 -0.92 7.37 -16.54
C LEU A 145 -1.23 8.10 -17.85
N GLN A 146 -1.01 7.47 -19.02
CA GLN A 146 -1.40 8.07 -20.30
C GLN A 146 -2.91 8.29 -20.42
N GLN A 147 -3.73 7.46 -19.76
CA GLN A 147 -5.19 7.66 -19.72
C GLN A 147 -5.61 8.86 -18.84
N HIS A 148 -4.79 9.28 -17.87
CA HIS A 148 -5.07 10.41 -16.97
C HIS A 148 -4.38 11.72 -17.34
N GLU A 149 -3.42 11.72 -18.27
CA GLU A 149 -2.89 12.97 -18.87
C GLU A 149 -3.87 13.61 -19.88
N SER A 150 -4.96 12.91 -20.25
CA SER A 150 -6.09 13.53 -20.95
C SER A 150 -6.90 14.42 -19.99
N THR A 151 -6.46 15.68 -19.89
CA THR A 151 -7.12 16.85 -19.26
C THR A 151 -8.11 16.52 -18.14
N ILE A 152 -7.60 16.38 -16.91
CA ILE A 152 -8.45 16.44 -15.70
C ILE A 152 -9.24 17.75 -15.76
N THR A 153 -10.55 17.65 -15.96
CA THR A 153 -11.43 18.81 -16.01
C THR A 153 -11.84 19.24 -14.60
N ALA A 154 -12.28 20.49 -14.45
CA ALA A 154 -12.85 20.96 -13.18
C ALA A 154 -14.03 20.08 -12.72
N LYS A 155 -14.73 19.44 -13.66
CA LYS A 155 -15.82 18.51 -13.39
C LYS A 155 -15.30 17.21 -12.76
N ASP A 156 -14.18 16.68 -13.24
CA ASP A 156 -13.58 15.47 -12.65
C ASP A 156 -13.10 15.72 -11.22
N LEU A 157 -12.54 16.91 -10.96
CA LEU A 157 -12.17 17.33 -9.60
C LEU A 157 -13.39 17.49 -8.69
N GLN A 158 -14.49 18.03 -9.21
CA GLN A 158 -15.74 18.16 -8.47
C GLN A 158 -16.37 16.78 -8.18
N ASP A 159 -16.37 15.86 -9.14
CA ASP A 159 -16.86 14.50 -8.96
C ASP A 159 -16.02 13.74 -7.92
N ILE A 160 -14.68 13.90 -7.94
CA ILE A 160 -13.80 13.36 -6.91
C ILE A 160 -14.12 13.98 -5.55
N HIS A 161 -14.33 15.30 -5.48
CA HIS A 161 -14.68 15.99 -4.24
C HIS A 161 -16.02 15.51 -3.66
N ASP A 162 -17.03 15.34 -4.51
CA ASP A 162 -18.36 14.89 -4.12
C ASP A 162 -18.33 13.42 -3.67
N GLN A 163 -17.56 12.58 -4.36
CA GLN A 163 -17.33 11.19 -3.94
C GLN A 163 -16.59 11.12 -2.59
N CYS A 164 -15.56 11.95 -2.39
CA CYS A 164 -14.86 12.04 -1.10
C CYS A 164 -15.77 12.55 0.01
N THR A 165 -16.67 13.49 -0.28
CA THR A 165 -17.64 14.05 0.68
C THR A 165 -18.71 13.03 1.06
N LYS A 166 -19.19 12.27 0.07
CA LYS A 166 -20.12 11.16 0.29
C LYS A 166 -19.48 10.02 1.08
N ALA A 167 -18.23 9.66 0.77
CA ALA A 167 -17.48 8.69 1.56
C ALA A 167 -17.27 9.19 3.01
N LYS A 168 -17.07 10.49 3.21
CA LYS A 168 -16.95 11.11 4.54
C LYS A 168 -18.26 11.01 5.33
N SER A 169 -19.43 11.19 4.72
CA SER A 169 -20.71 11.07 5.43
C SER A 169 -20.97 9.64 5.90
N PHE A 170 -20.68 8.63 5.07
CA PHE A 170 -20.82 7.22 5.46
C PHE A 170 -19.89 6.81 6.62
N LEU A 171 -18.73 7.46 6.76
CA LEU A 171 -17.79 7.17 7.84
C LEU A 171 -18.12 7.91 9.15
N LEU A 172 -19.00 8.91 9.12
CA LEU A 172 -19.40 9.70 10.29
C LEU A 172 -20.74 9.26 10.89
N GLU A 173 -21.53 8.45 10.19
CA GLU A 173 -22.77 7.87 10.73
C GLU A 173 -22.53 6.84 11.85
N ASP A 174 -21.32 6.28 11.97
CA ASP A 174 -20.95 5.27 12.97
C ASP A 174 -20.23 5.83 14.23
N VAL A 175 -20.14 7.15 14.40
CA VAL A 175 -19.43 7.76 15.55
C VAL A 175 -20.40 8.51 16.47
N PRO A 176 -20.67 8.00 17.69
CA PRO A 176 -21.37 8.79 18.71
C PRO A 176 -20.57 10.06 19.00
N ASN A 177 -21.30 11.16 19.01
CA ASN A 177 -20.84 12.53 19.10
C ASN A 177 -20.02 12.79 20.38
N GLU A 178 -18.69 12.74 20.31
CA GLU A 178 -17.81 13.38 21.29
C GLU A 178 -16.79 14.30 20.63
N SER A 179 -16.87 15.54 21.07
CA SER A 179 -16.17 16.74 20.62
C SER A 179 -14.66 16.70 20.84
N SER A 180 -13.86 16.85 19.77
CA SER A 180 -12.59 17.62 19.72
C SER A 180 -11.93 17.54 18.32
N PRO A 181 -11.35 18.61 17.75
CA PRO A 181 -10.94 18.67 16.36
C PRO A 181 -9.63 17.91 16.11
N ARG A 182 -9.72 16.61 15.75
CA ARG A 182 -8.57 15.86 15.25
C ARG A 182 -8.40 16.15 13.76
N LYS A 183 -7.27 16.77 13.40
CA LYS A 183 -6.79 17.02 12.02
C LYS A 183 -7.00 15.77 11.16
N ILE A 184 -7.90 15.86 10.19
CA ILE A 184 -8.27 14.78 9.27
C ILE A 184 -7.31 14.81 8.07
N TRP A 185 -6.45 13.81 7.94
CA TRP A 185 -5.58 13.63 6.78
C TRP A 185 -6.35 12.95 5.65
N HIS A 186 -6.33 13.55 4.44
CA HIS A 186 -7.04 13.06 3.26
C HIS A 186 -6.59 11.62 2.87
N ARG A 187 -7.57 10.76 2.62
CA ARG A 187 -7.42 9.36 2.20
C ARG A 187 -7.72 9.27 0.71
N TYR A 188 -6.78 8.76 -0.07
CA TYR A 188 -7.00 8.33 -1.44
C TYR A 188 -6.95 6.79 -1.44
N VAL A 189 -7.77 6.14 -2.26
CA VAL A 189 -7.79 4.68 -2.45
C VAL A 189 -7.36 4.46 -3.90
N LEU A 190 -6.20 3.86 -4.11
CA LEU A 190 -5.82 3.36 -5.43
C LEU A 190 -6.41 1.96 -5.58
N ILE A 191 -7.45 1.82 -6.38
CA ILE A 191 -7.93 0.50 -6.81
C ILE A 191 -7.05 0.09 -7.99
N LEU A 192 -6.01 -0.71 -7.73
CA LEU A 192 -5.33 -1.43 -8.79
C LEU A 192 -6.14 -2.68 -9.09
N THR A 193 -6.99 -2.59 -10.09
CA THR A 193 -7.57 -3.76 -10.74
C THR A 193 -6.48 -4.37 -11.62
N LEU A 194 -5.94 -5.52 -11.21
CA LEU A 194 -5.14 -6.39 -12.08
C LEU A 194 -6.08 -7.40 -12.76
#